data_AF-A0A9N7N696-F1
#
_entry.id   AF-A0A9N7N696-F1
#
_cell.length_a   1.000
_cell.length_b   1.000
_cell.length_c   1.000
_cell.angle_alpha   90.00
_cell.angle_beta   90.00
_cell.angle_gamma   90.00
#
_symmetry.space_group_name_H-M   'P 1'
#
loop_
_entity.id
_entity.type
_entity.pdbx_description
1 polymer ?
#
loop_
_entity_poly.entity_id
_entity_poly.type
_entity_poly.pdbx_seq_one_letter_code
_entity_poly.pdbx_strand_id
1 'polypeptide(L)' 'ACLLQILQKYQLFTGQLVNLEKSSAFFSKNTPATTQHSICQVLNGITVHRSSRYLGMPLGIGKSKRESFNF' A
#
# COMPACT_ATOMS: atom_id res chain seq x y z
N ALA A 1 17.64 4.91 -4.96
CA ALA A 1 17.72 3.73 -4.08
C ALA A 1 16.37 3.02 -4.11
N CYS A 2 16.34 1.71 -4.39
CA CYS A 2 15.11 0.92 -4.46
C CYS A 2 14.44 0.87 -3.08
N LEU A 3 13.14 1.16 -2.97
CA LEU A 3 12.38 1.26 -1.70
C LEU A 3 12.65 0.08 -0.75
N LEU A 4 12.72 -1.14 -1.28
CA LEU A 4 12.99 -2.36 -0.52
C LEU A 4 14.37 -2.33 0.18
N GLN A 5 15.39 -1.72 -0.44
CA GLN A 5 16.70 -1.58 0.20
C GLN A 5 16.67 -0.59 1.37
N ILE A 6 15.83 0.45 1.29
CA ILE A 6 15.67 1.40 2.39
C ILE A 6 14.97 0.70 3.56
N LEU A 7 13.90 -0.04 3.29
CA LEU A 7 13.21 -0.83 4.30
C LEU A 7 14.16 -1.86 4.94
N GLN A 8 14.97 -2.55 4.13
CA GLN A 8 15.97 -3.48 4.66
C GLN A 8 16.97 -2.80 5.60
N LYS A 9 17.53 -1.66 5.20
CA LYS A 9 18.45 -0.89 6.05
C LYS A 9 17.77 -0.43 7.35
N TYR A 10 16.53 0.04 7.26
CA TYR A 10 15.74 0.43 8.43
C TYR A 10 15.58 -0.75 9.40
N GLN A 11 15.17 -1.92 8.90
CA GLN A 11 14.99 -3.12 9.72
C GLN A 11 16.29 -3.53 10.43
N LEU A 12 17.42 -3.47 9.74
CA LEU A 12 18.72 -3.80 10.31
C LEU A 12 19.16 -2.79 11.37
N PHE A 13 18.89 -1.51 11.15
CA PHE A 13 19.27 -0.45 12.08
C PHE A 13 18.41 -0.43 13.34
N THR A 14 17.10 -0.63 13.20
CA THR A 14 16.16 -0.57 14.33
C THR A 14 15.94 -1.91 15.03
N GLY A 15 16.30 -3.03 14.39
CA GLY A 15 15.93 -4.38 14.82
C GLY A 15 14.44 -4.69 14.64
N GLN A 16 13.67 -3.83 13.96
CA GLN A 16 12.24 -4.00 13.75
C GLN A 16 11.95 -4.49 12.33
N LEU A 17 11.33 -5.66 12.20
CA LEU A 17 10.92 -6.20 10.90
C LEU A 17 9.69 -5.47 10.34
N VAL A 18 9.72 -5.19 9.05
CA VAL A 18 8.62 -4.61 8.28
C VAL A 18 7.77 -5.77 7.74
N ASN A 19 6.48 -5.76 8.09
CA ASN A 19 5.55 -6.75 7.59
C ASN A 19 5.08 -6.37 6.17
N LEU A 20 5.70 -6.98 5.16
CA LEU A 20 5.34 -6.75 3.76
C LEU A 20 3.98 -7.35 3.38
N GLU A 21 3.50 -8.39 4.07
CA GLU A 21 2.17 -8.98 3.84
C GLU A 21 1.02 -8.05 4.26
N LYS A 22 1.24 -7.25 5.31
CA LYS A 22 0.30 -6.21 5.77
C LYS A 22 0.49 -4.88 5.02
N SER A 23 1.54 -4.78 4.21
CA SER A 23 1.79 -3.59 3.39
C SER A 23 0.91 -3.63 2.15
N SER A 24 0.41 -2.48 1.72
CA SER A 24 -0.42 -2.36 0.52
C SER A 24 -0.07 -1.11 -0.26
N ALA A 25 -0.28 -1.15 -1.58
CA ALA A 25 -0.12 -0.01 -2.47
C ALA A 25 -1.48 0.50 -2.94
N PHE A 26 -1.64 1.82 -3.00
CA PHE A 26 -2.82 2.47 -3.54
C PHE A 26 -2.46 3.23 -4.80
N PHE A 27 -3.33 3.11 -5.81
CA PHE A 27 -3.15 3.77 -7.09
C PHE A 27 -4.35 4.67 -7.39
N SER A 28 -4.07 5.79 -8.07
CA SER A 28 -5.12 6.65 -8.58
C SER A 28 -5.93 5.95 -9.67
N LYS A 29 -7.14 6.44 -9.95
CA LYS A 29 -7.96 5.96 -11.09
C LYS A 29 -7.27 6.14 -12.45
N ASN A 30 -6.34 7.09 -12.52
CA ASN A 30 -5.61 7.45 -13.74
C ASN A 30 -4.40 6.55 -13.97
N THR A 31 -4.10 5.61 -13.07
CA THR A 31 -2.95 4.71 -13.20
C THR A 31 -3.37 3.45 -13.95
N PRO A 32 -2.80 3.15 -15.14
CA PRO A 32 -3.14 1.95 -15.91
C PRO A 32 -2.87 0.66 -15.13
N ALA A 33 -3.71 -0.36 -15.31
CA ALA A 33 -3.57 -1.64 -14.61
C ALA A 33 -2.22 -2.33 -14.87
N THR A 34 -1.68 -2.19 -16.08
CA THR A 34 -0.36 -2.69 -16.46
C THR A 34 0.74 -2.05 -15.61
N THR A 35 0.70 -0.72 -15.46
CA THR A 35 1.63 0.02 -14.60
C THR A 35 1.50 -0.37 -13.14
N GLN A 36 0.27 -0.55 -12.63
CA GLN A 36 0.04 -1.04 -11.27
C GLN A 36 0.70 -2.40 -11.06
N HIS A 37 0.50 -3.33 -12.00
CA HIS A 37 1.08 -4.67 -11.93
C HIS A 37 2.61 -4.64 -11.94
N SER A 38 3.22 -3.87 -12.86
CA SER A 38 4.68 -3.71 -12.91
C SER A 38 5.25 -3.17 -11.60
N ILE A 39 4.59 -2.17 -10.99
CA ILE A 39 5.03 -1.61 -9.71
C ILE A 39 4.91 -2.64 -8.58
N CYS A 40 3.79 -3.37 -8.50
CA CYS A 40 3.59 -4.42 -7.51
C CYS A 40 4.64 -5.55 -7.63
N GLN A 41 5.01 -5.94 -8.85
CA GLN A 41 6.08 -6.91 -9.10
C GLN A 41 7.43 -6.43 -8.58
N VAL A 42 7.78 -5.15 -8.83
CA VAL A 42 9.03 -4.55 -8.33
C VAL A 42 9.04 -4.45 -6.80
N LEU A 43 7.86 -4.28 -6.18
CA LEU A 43 7.69 -4.18 -4.73
C LEU A 43 7.52 -5.55 -4.03
N ASN A 44 8.04 -6.63 -4.61
CA ASN A 44 8.03 -7.96 -4.00
C ASN A 44 6.61 -8.51 -3.74
N GLY A 45 5.64 -8.13 -4.58
CA GLY A 45 4.27 -8.66 -4.50
C GLY A 45 3.35 -7.92 -3.53
N ILE A 46 3.71 -6.71 -3.07
CA ILE A 46 2.78 -5.83 -2.34
C ILE A 46 1.52 -5.63 -3.20
N THR A 47 0.39 -6.16 -2.72
CA THR A 47 -0.87 -6.19 -3.46
C THR A 47 -1.64 -4.87 -3.33
N VAL A 48 -2.45 -4.58 -4.34
CA VAL A 48 -3.43 -3.48 -4.29
C VAL A 48 -4.65 -3.92 -3.51
N HIS A 49 -4.79 -3.47 -2.27
CA HIS A 49 -6.06 -3.61 -1.56
C HIS A 49 -6.96 -2.42 -1.88
N ARG A 50 -8.08 -2.67 -2.56
CA ARG A 50 -9.09 -1.63 -2.85
C ARG A 50 -9.91 -1.21 -1.63
N SER A 51 -9.79 -1.92 -0.51
CA SER A 51 -10.56 -1.70 0.73
C SER A 51 -9.68 -1.88 1.96
N SER A 52 -8.53 -1.22 2.00
CA SER A 52 -7.70 -1.18 3.20
C SER A 52 -8.23 -0.11 4.14
N ARG A 53 -8.37 -0.47 5.42
CA ARG A 53 -8.67 0.46 6.51
C ARG A 53 -7.38 0.75 7.28
N TYR A 54 -7.11 2.01 7.59
CA TYR A 54 -6.10 2.43 8.52
C TYR A 54 -6.76 2.83 9.83
N LEU A 55 -6.45 2.10 10.90
CA LEU A 55 -7.01 2.34 12.23
C LEU A 55 -8.55 2.44 12.22
N GLY A 56 -9.20 1.60 11.41
CA GLY A 56 -10.66 1.58 11.26
C GLY A 56 -11.23 2.54 10.21
N MET A 57 -10.44 3.48 9.70
CA MET A 57 -10.87 4.43 8.67
C MET A 57 -10.49 3.94 7.26
N PRO A 58 -11.35 4.03 6.24
CA PRO A 58 -10.96 3.64 4.89
C PRO A 58 -9.83 4.52 4.35
N LEU A 59 -8.78 3.87 3.84
CA LEU A 59 -7.70 4.53 3.12
C LEU A 59 -8.13 4.74 1.67
N GLY A 60 -8.18 6.00 1.24
CA GLY A 60 -8.65 6.39 -0.09
C GLY A 60 -10.12 6.79 -0.07
N ILE A 61 -10.39 8.04 0.33
CA ILE A 61 -11.71 8.65 0.23
C ILE A 61 -12.06 8.77 -1.26
N GLY A 62 -12.94 7.90 -1.72
CA GLY A 62 -13.57 8.03 -3.04
C GLY A 62 -14.55 9.20 -3.09
N LYS A 63 -15.30 9.32 -4.19
CA LYS A 63 -16.23 10.44 -4.44
C LYS A 63 -17.35 10.60 -3.39
N SER A 64 -17.58 9.61 -2.53
CA SER A 64 -18.63 9.64 -1.50
C SER A 64 -18.03 9.47 -0.10
N LYS A 65 -18.00 10.57 0.65
CA LYS A 65 -17.72 10.58 2.09
C LYS A 65 -18.74 9.70 2.84
N ARG A 66 -19.96 9.55 2.32
CA ARG A 66 -21.04 8.78 2.95
C ARG A 66 -20.74 7.28 2.99
N GLU A 67 -20.25 6.70 1.89
CA GLU A 67 -19.88 5.27 1.85
C GLU A 67 -18.65 4.94 2.70
N SER A 68 -17.77 5.91 2.92
CA SER A 68 -16.54 5.75 3.70
C SER A 68 -16.79 5.76 5.23
N PHE A 69 -17.93 6.28 5.69
CA PHE A 69 -18.24 6.45 7.12
C PHE A 69 -19.59 5.85 7.52
N ASN A 70 -20.19 4.98 6.70
CA ASN A 70 -21.39 4.25 7.10
C ASN A 70 -20.99 3.12 8.07
N PHE A 71 -21.48 3.22 9.30
CA PHE A 71 -21.38 2.22 10.38
C PHE A 71 -22.62 1.35 10.43
#